data_AF-A0A1B6ICI0-F1
#
_entry.id   AF-A0A1B6ICI0-F1
#
_cell.length_a   1.000
_cell.length_b   1.000
_cell.length_c   1.000
_cell.angle_alpha   90.00
_cell.angle_beta   90.00
_cell.angle_gamma   90.00
#
_symmetry.space_group_name_H-M   'P 1'
#
loop_
_entity.id
_entity.type
_entity.pdbx_description
1 polymer ?
#
loop_
_entity_poly.entity_id
_entity_poly.type
_entity_poly.pdbx_seq_one_letter_code
_entity_poly.pdbx_strand_id
1 'polypeptide(L)'
;VNMAEQLEEFNKILTSFLSVDNTIRTQAEEAYNALPLETKVVYLLNTVQNQGSPRTDDERQMAAVLLRRLFTAEFNEFYSKLAPEAQQQLKEQLLLAVQMEQVDSLRRKICDVVAEVARNLLDDDGNNLWPEFLQFLFQCANGPSPHLKEAA
;
A
#
# COMPACT_ATOMS: atom_id res chain seq x y z
N VAL A 1 -2.39 -24.51 -5.38
CA VAL A 1 -2.78 -23.80 -4.15
C VAL A 1 -3.98 -22.94 -4.51
N ASN A 2 -5.09 -23.07 -3.79
CA ASN A 2 -6.27 -22.24 -4.05
C ASN A 2 -6.02 -20.82 -3.50
N MET A 3 -6.60 -19.78 -4.12
CA MET A 3 -6.46 -18.37 -3.73
C MET A 3 -6.75 -18.13 -2.24
N ALA A 4 -7.66 -18.90 -1.65
CA ALA A 4 -7.99 -18.85 -0.23
C ALA A 4 -6.83 -19.31 0.68
N GLU A 5 -6.09 -20.35 0.28
CA GLU A 5 -4.94 -20.87 1.04
C GLU A 5 -3.79 -19.86 1.01
N GLN A 6 -3.54 -19.22 -0.14
CA GLN A 6 -2.49 -18.20 -0.27
C GLN A 6 -2.78 -16.96 0.58
N LEU A 7 -4.06 -16.56 0.66
CA LEU A 7 -4.46 -15.47 1.54
C LEU A 7 -4.27 -15.83 3.02
N GLU A 8 -4.62 -17.05 3.43
CA GLU A 8 -4.41 -17.51 4.80
C GLU A 8 -2.91 -17.56 5.17
N GLU A 9 -2.07 -18.03 4.25
CA GLU A 9 -0.62 -18.04 4.41
C GLU A 9 -0.04 -16.64 4.55
N PHE A 10 -0.46 -15.70 3.69
CA PHE A 10 -0.07 -14.30 3.80
C PHE A 10 -0.47 -13.66 5.13
N ASN A 11 -1.64 -14.04 5.67
CA ASN A 11 -2.10 -13.55 6.96
C ASN A 11 -1.18 -14.00 8.09
N LYS A 12 -0.76 -15.27 8.07
CA LYS A 12 0.20 -15.83 9.02
C LYS A 12 1.56 -15.14 8.94
N ILE A 13 2.00 -14.80 7.73
CA ILE A 13 3.23 -14.02 7.50
C ILE A 13 3.12 -12.64 8.16
N LEU A 14 2.03 -11.90 7.91
CA LEU A 14 1.81 -10.58 8.49
C LEU A 14 1.82 -10.60 10.02
N THR A 15 1.08 -11.52 10.64
CA THR A 15 1.05 -11.66 12.09
C THR A 15 2.44 -12.03 12.64
N SER A 16 3.18 -12.89 11.94
CA SER A 16 4.53 -13.30 12.33
C SER A 16 5.56 -12.15 12.33
N PHE A 17 5.39 -11.14 11.46
CA PHE A 17 6.24 -9.94 11.49
C PHE A 17 6.12 -9.12 12.78
N LEU A 18 5.00 -9.27 13.51
CA LEU A 18 4.76 -8.60 14.78
C LEU A 18 5.24 -9.43 15.99
N SER A 19 5.79 -10.63 15.76
CA SER A 19 6.32 -11.48 16.82
C SER A 19 7.52 -10.86 17.53
N VAL A 20 7.64 -11.13 18.83
CA VAL A 20 8.84 -10.80 19.63
C VAL A 20 9.99 -11.79 19.41
N ASP A 21 9.72 -12.95 18.81
CA ASP A 21 10.72 -13.97 18.49
C ASP A 21 11.35 -13.67 17.13
N ASN A 22 12.66 -13.38 17.13
CA ASN A 22 13.42 -13.13 15.92
C ASN A 22 13.40 -14.31 14.94
N THR A 23 13.38 -15.55 15.42
CA THR A 23 13.34 -16.76 14.59
C THR A 23 12.06 -16.81 13.77
N ILE A 24 10.93 -16.49 14.41
CA ILE A 24 9.62 -16.44 13.76
C ILE A 24 9.60 -15.34 12.70
N ARG A 25 10.15 -14.16 13.03
CA ARG A 25 10.26 -13.05 12.07
C ARG A 25 11.13 -13.40 10.86
N THR A 26 12.29 -14.03 11.06
CA THR A 26 13.18 -14.45 9.96
C THR A 26 12.49 -15.47 9.05
N GLN A 27 11.78 -16.45 9.61
CA GLN A 27 11.01 -17.40 8.80
C GLN A 27 9.90 -16.70 8.01
N ALA A 28 9.24 -15.69 8.60
CA ALA A 28 8.24 -14.90 7.90
C ALA A 28 8.83 -14.04 6.78
N GLU A 29 10.03 -13.48 6.97
CA GLU A 29 10.77 -12.76 5.92
C GLU A 29 11.10 -13.69 4.74
N GLU A 30 11.59 -14.91 5.00
CA GLU A 30 11.87 -15.91 3.97
C GLU A 30 10.61 -16.30 3.19
N ALA A 31 9.52 -16.61 3.91
CA ALA A 31 8.23 -16.96 3.31
C ALA A 31 7.65 -15.79 2.49
N TYR A 32 7.71 -14.57 3.02
CA TYR A 32 7.28 -13.36 2.31
C TYR A 32 8.11 -13.17 1.04
N ASN A 33 9.44 -13.28 1.12
CA ASN A 33 10.32 -13.07 -0.02
C ASN A 33 10.06 -14.07 -1.16
N ALA A 34 9.67 -15.30 -0.83
CA ALA A 34 9.31 -16.33 -1.80
C ALA A 34 7.99 -16.05 -2.56
N LEU A 35 7.13 -15.14 -2.07
CA LEU A 35 5.90 -14.78 -2.76
C LEU A 35 6.18 -14.00 -4.06
N PRO A 36 5.38 -14.22 -5.13
CA PRO A 36 5.44 -13.40 -6.33
C PRO A 36 5.18 -11.93 -6.03
N LEU A 37 5.88 -11.04 -6.74
CA LEU A 37 5.76 -9.58 -6.59
C LEU A 37 4.30 -9.10 -6.69
N GLU A 38 3.59 -9.52 -7.73
CA GLU A 38 2.19 -9.13 -7.97
C GLU A 38 1.28 -9.56 -6.81
N THR A 39 1.51 -10.76 -6.25
CA THR A 39 0.79 -11.27 -5.09
C THR A 39 1.07 -10.43 -3.84
N LYS A 40 2.34 -10.05 -3.60
CA LYS A 40 2.71 -9.15 -2.50
C LYS A 40 1.96 -7.82 -2.60
N VAL A 41 1.97 -7.19 -3.78
CA VAL A 41 1.28 -5.89 -4.02
C VAL A 41 -0.21 -6.00 -3.70
N VAL A 42 -0.90 -6.99 -4.27
CA VAL A 42 -2.35 -7.17 -4.08
C VAL A 42 -2.70 -7.39 -2.61
N TYR A 43 -2.00 -8.29 -1.93
CA TYR A 43 -2.33 -8.60 -0.54
C TYR A 43 -1.98 -7.48 0.44
N LEU A 44 -0.87 -6.79 0.22
CA LEU A 44 -0.51 -5.61 1.01
C LEU A 44 -1.52 -4.47 0.81
N LEU A 45 -1.90 -4.18 -0.44
CA LEU A 45 -2.89 -3.15 -0.74
C LEU A 45 -4.25 -3.46 -0.09
N ASN A 46 -4.75 -4.68 -0.24
CA ASN A 46 -6.01 -5.11 0.39
C ASN A 46 -5.95 -4.96 1.92
N THR A 47 -4.82 -5.30 2.53
CA THR A 47 -4.61 -5.14 3.98
C THR A 47 -4.62 -3.67 4.39
N VAL A 48 -3.92 -2.81 3.66
CA VAL A 48 -3.90 -1.35 3.89
C VAL A 48 -5.31 -0.78 3.78
N GLN A 49 -6.10 -1.21 2.80
CA GLN A 49 -7.48 -0.78 2.60
C GLN A 49 -8.49 -1.41 3.58
N ASN A 50 -8.02 -2.28 4.49
CA ASN A 50 -8.86 -3.05 5.39
C ASN A 50 -9.97 -3.84 4.66
N GLN A 51 -9.68 -4.35 3.47
CA GLN A 51 -10.61 -5.14 2.68
C GLN A 51 -10.57 -6.61 3.10
N GLY A 52 -11.75 -7.24 3.14
CA GLY A 52 -11.92 -8.64 3.53
C GLY A 52 -12.08 -8.79 5.05
N SER A 53 -11.22 -9.61 5.67
CA SER A 53 -11.29 -9.87 7.11
C SER A 53 -10.73 -8.70 7.92
N PRO A 54 -11.39 -8.31 9.03
CA PRO A 54 -10.90 -7.23 9.90
C PRO A 54 -9.46 -7.48 10.35
N ARG A 55 -8.63 -6.43 10.29
CA ARG A 55 -7.24 -6.45 10.73
C ARG A 55 -6.99 -5.51 11.88
N THR A 56 -6.00 -5.84 12.68
CA THR A 56 -5.49 -4.93 13.71
C THR A 56 -4.75 -3.75 13.07
N ASP A 57 -4.70 -2.62 13.76
CA ASP A 57 -3.98 -1.45 13.27
C ASP A 57 -2.49 -1.75 13.07
N ASP A 58 -1.89 -2.59 13.90
CA ASP A 58 -0.46 -2.97 13.79
C ASP A 58 -0.18 -3.78 12.51
N GLU A 59 -1.07 -4.71 12.14
CA GLU A 59 -0.94 -5.46 10.88
C GLU A 59 -1.08 -4.53 9.66
N ARG A 60 -2.03 -3.59 9.71
CA ARG A 60 -2.23 -2.61 8.63
C ARG A 60 -1.06 -1.65 8.52
N GLN A 61 -0.49 -1.22 9.64
CA GLN A 61 0.72 -0.40 9.68
C GLN A 61 1.93 -1.16 9.11
N MET A 62 2.10 -2.44 9.46
CA MET A 62 3.15 -3.30 8.88
C MET A 62 2.96 -3.43 7.37
N ALA A 63 1.73 -3.69 6.90
CA ALA A 63 1.43 -3.78 5.49
C ALA A 63 1.75 -2.47 4.73
N ALA A 64 1.39 -1.31 5.28
CA ALA A 64 1.72 -0.02 4.67
C ALA A 64 3.24 0.20 4.57
N VAL A 65 4.00 -0.19 5.59
CA VAL A 65 5.47 -0.09 5.58
C VAL A 65 6.08 -1.01 4.52
N LEU A 66 5.62 -2.25 4.44
CA LEU A 66 6.10 -3.22 3.44
C LEU A 66 5.73 -2.78 2.02
N LEU A 67 4.51 -2.27 1.81
CA LEU A 67 4.05 -1.78 0.51
C LEU A 67 4.88 -0.60 0.03
N ARG A 68 5.17 0.36 0.92
CA ARG A 68 6.06 1.48 0.58
C ARG A 68 7.44 0.98 0.18
N ARG A 69 8.06 0.08 0.96
CA ARG A 69 9.38 -0.50 0.63
C ARG A 69 9.38 -1.19 -0.72
N LEU A 70 8.29 -1.92 -1.02
CA LEU A 70 8.11 -2.62 -2.29
C LEU A 70 8.02 -1.63 -3.46
N PHE A 71 7.27 -0.54 -3.32
CA PHE A 71 7.19 0.52 -4.32
C PHE A 71 8.49 1.32 -4.44
N THR A 72 9.26 1.48 -3.37
CA THR A 72 10.59 2.10 -3.48
C THR A 72 11.55 1.23 -4.31
N ALA A 73 11.49 -0.09 -4.16
CA ALA A 73 12.48 -1.01 -4.74
C ALA A 73 12.10 -1.57 -6.12
N GLU A 74 10.82 -1.91 -6.33
CA GLU A 74 10.38 -2.79 -7.42
C GLU A 74 9.16 -2.22 -8.19
N PHE A 75 8.87 -0.91 -8.08
CA PHE A 75 7.65 -0.34 -8.65
C PHE A 75 7.49 -0.61 -10.15
N ASN A 76 8.53 -0.31 -10.94
CA ASN A 76 8.48 -0.50 -12.39
C ASN A 76 8.37 -1.97 -12.78
N GLU A 77 8.82 -2.91 -11.94
CA GLU A 77 8.82 -4.34 -12.26
C GLU A 77 7.41 -4.94 -12.30
N PHE A 78 6.46 -4.38 -11.54
CA PHE A 78 5.05 -4.80 -11.60
C PHE A 78 4.20 -3.78 -12.36
N TYR A 79 4.39 -2.48 -12.13
CA TYR A 79 3.48 -1.44 -12.62
C TYR A 79 3.44 -1.38 -14.15
N SER A 80 4.59 -1.52 -14.81
CA SER A 80 4.70 -1.51 -16.28
C SER A 80 4.02 -2.71 -16.96
N LYS A 81 3.76 -3.79 -16.22
CA LYS A 81 3.08 -4.99 -16.72
C LYS A 81 1.56 -4.93 -16.55
N LEU A 82 1.07 -4.00 -15.73
CA LEU A 82 -0.36 -3.83 -15.52
C LEU A 82 -1.03 -3.23 -16.77
N ALA A 83 -2.23 -3.70 -17.07
CA ALA A 83 -3.09 -3.02 -18.04
C ALA A 83 -3.41 -1.58 -17.56
N PRO A 84 -3.64 -0.62 -18.47
CA PRO A 84 -3.97 0.76 -18.10
C PRO A 84 -5.12 0.87 -17.09
N GLU A 85 -6.13 0.02 -17.21
CA GLU A 85 -7.27 -0.03 -16.30
C GLU A 85 -6.85 -0.46 -14.87
N ALA A 86 -5.94 -1.42 -14.77
CA ALA A 86 -5.41 -1.89 -13.48
C ALA A 86 -4.47 -0.84 -12.84
N GLN A 87 -3.68 -0.13 -13.64
CA GLN A 87 -2.89 1.02 -13.18
C GLN A 87 -3.80 2.12 -12.62
N GLN A 88 -4.88 2.43 -13.32
CA GLN A 88 -5.87 3.41 -12.85
C GLN A 88 -6.55 2.96 -11.56
N GLN A 89 -6.98 1.70 -11.49
CA GLN A 89 -7.61 1.13 -10.31
C GLN A 89 -6.69 1.20 -9.07
N LEU A 90 -5.40 0.87 -9.22
CA LEU A 90 -4.41 0.99 -8.14
C LEU A 90 -4.34 2.42 -7.58
N LYS A 91 -4.23 3.41 -8.49
CA LYS A 91 -4.18 4.84 -8.13
C LYS A 91 -5.44 5.26 -7.36
N GLU A 92 -6.62 4.95 -7.89
CA GLU A 92 -7.90 5.27 -7.25
C GLU A 92 -8.04 4.63 -5.87
N GLN A 93 -7.67 3.35 -5.76
CA GLN A 93 -7.71 2.59 -4.52
C GLN A 93 -6.82 3.21 -3.43
N LEU A 94 -5.62 3.69 -3.79
CA LEU A 94 -4.71 4.35 -2.85
C LEU A 94 -5.26 5.69 -2.35
N LEU A 95 -5.82 6.52 -3.23
CA LEU A 95 -6.42 7.81 -2.82
C LEU A 95 -7.65 7.59 -1.94
N LEU A 96 -8.49 6.60 -2.28
CA LEU A 96 -9.64 6.23 -1.46
C LEU A 96 -9.21 5.74 -0.07
N ALA A 97 -8.11 5.00 0.03
CA ALA A 97 -7.58 4.54 1.31
C ALA A 97 -7.23 5.70 2.24
N VAL A 98 -6.62 6.78 1.72
CA VAL A 98 -6.33 7.99 2.51
C VAL A 98 -7.63 8.67 2.99
N GLN A 99 -8.63 8.77 2.12
CA GLN A 99 -9.89 9.43 2.44
C GLN A 99 -10.70 8.70 3.52
N MET A 100 -10.71 7.37 3.46
CA MET A 100 -11.53 6.54 4.35
C MET A 100 -10.84 6.24 5.69
N GLU A 101 -9.52 6.43 5.78
CA GLU A 101 -8.76 6.12 7.00
C GLU A 101 -9.14 7.04 8.16
N GLN A 102 -9.43 6.42 9.31
CA GLN A 102 -9.83 7.09 10.55
C GLN A 102 -8.68 7.17 11.56
N VAL A 103 -7.67 6.31 11.45
CA VAL A 103 -6.52 6.27 12.35
C VAL A 103 -5.39 7.14 11.79
N ASP A 104 -5.07 8.24 12.47
CA ASP A 104 -4.09 9.23 12.00
C ASP A 104 -2.70 8.64 11.72
N SER A 105 -2.19 7.77 12.60
CA SER A 105 -0.88 7.13 12.43
C SER A 105 -0.82 6.27 11.18
N LEU A 106 -1.93 5.61 10.84
CA LEU A 106 -2.03 4.80 9.65
C LEU A 106 -2.26 5.65 8.41
N ARG A 107 -3.08 6.71 8.48
CA ARG A 107 -3.28 7.66 7.37
C ARG A 107 -1.95 8.20 6.89
N ARG A 108 -1.07 8.62 7.81
CA ARG A 108 0.28 9.09 7.48
C ARG A 108 1.10 8.05 6.71
N LYS A 109 1.07 6.78 7.13
CA LYS A 109 1.76 5.70 6.41
C LYS A 109 1.17 5.45 5.02
N ILE A 110 -0.16 5.57 4.86
CA ILE A 110 -0.81 5.47 3.55
C ILE A 110 -0.39 6.66 2.67
N CYS A 111 -0.32 7.87 3.21
CA CYS A 111 0.24 9.03 2.50
C CYS A 111 1.67 8.76 2.04
N ASP A 112 2.53 8.14 2.87
CA ASP A 112 3.89 7.78 2.45
C ASP A 112 3.90 6.80 1.27
N VAL A 113 2.96 5.84 1.22
CA VAL A 113 2.78 4.92 0.08
C VAL A 113 2.32 5.69 -1.16
N VAL A 114 1.31 6.55 -1.03
CA VAL A 114 0.79 7.38 -2.13
C VAL A 114 1.88 8.29 -2.70
N ALA A 115 2.65 8.95 -1.83
CA ALA A 115 3.77 9.81 -2.22
C ALA A 115 4.85 9.03 -2.98
N GLU A 116 5.13 7.79 -2.57
CA GLU A 116 6.06 6.92 -3.29
C GLU A 116 5.56 6.57 -4.70
N VAL A 117 4.26 6.30 -4.87
CA VAL A 117 3.67 6.08 -6.20
C VAL A 117 3.76 7.35 -7.04
N ALA A 118 3.40 8.51 -6.49
CA ALA A 118 3.51 9.79 -7.18
C ALA A 118 4.95 10.09 -7.63
N ARG A 119 5.94 9.78 -6.78
CA ARG A 119 7.37 9.93 -7.10
C ARG A 119 7.79 9.04 -8.27
N ASN A 120 7.32 7.80 -8.33
CA ASN A 120 7.63 6.88 -9.42
C ASN A 120 6.88 7.21 -10.73
N LEU A 121 5.85 8.05 -10.68
CA LEU A 121 5.06 8.49 -11.83
C LEU A 121 5.50 9.88 -12.34
N LEU A 122 6.75 10.26 -12.09
CA LEU A 122 7.41 11.38 -12.76
C LEU A 122 8.16 10.84 -13.98
N ASP A 123 7.96 11.45 -15.14
CA ASP A 123 8.77 11.13 -16.32
C ASP A 123 10.17 11.78 -16.26
N ASP A 124 11.01 11.49 -17.26
CA ASP A 124 12.39 11.99 -17.33
C ASP A 124 12.47 13.54 -17.44
N ASP A 125 11.41 14.18 -17.92
CA ASP A 125 11.27 15.63 -18.02
C ASP A 125 10.67 16.25 -16.73
N GLY A 126 10.32 15.42 -15.76
CA GLY A 126 9.73 15.82 -14.48
C GLY A 126 8.23 16.10 -14.55
N ASN A 127 7.54 15.70 -15.61
CA ASN A 127 6.09 15.81 -15.69
C ASN A 127 5.42 14.72 -14.83
N ASN A 128 4.36 15.11 -14.13
CA ASN A 128 3.56 14.18 -13.35
C ASN A 128 2.59 13.40 -14.27
N LEU A 129 2.78 12.08 -14.33
CA LEU A 129 1.91 11.14 -15.07
C LEU A 129 0.66 10.74 -14.28
N TRP A 130 0.49 11.26 -13.06
CA TRP A 130 -0.67 11.08 -12.20
C TRP A 130 -1.37 12.41 -11.90
N PRO A 131 -2.11 13.00 -12.85
CA PRO A 131 -2.78 14.29 -12.66
C PRO A 131 -3.85 14.24 -11.56
N GLU A 132 -4.52 13.10 -11.36
CA GLU A 132 -5.53 12.91 -10.32
C GLU A 132 -4.94 13.08 -8.91
N PHE A 133 -3.65 12.80 -8.70
CA PHE A 133 -3.00 13.02 -7.41
C PHE A 133 -2.95 14.51 -7.05
N LEU A 134 -2.62 15.40 -7.99
CA LEU A 134 -2.63 16.83 -7.73
C LEU A 134 -4.05 17.34 -7.45
N GLN A 135 -5.04 16.85 -8.20
CA GLN A 135 -6.44 17.17 -7.95
C GLN A 135 -6.87 16.74 -6.54
N PHE A 136 -6.45 15.55 -6.12
CA PHE A 136 -6.69 15.04 -4.78
C PHE A 136 -6.08 15.94 -3.71
N LEU A 137 -4.80 16.33 -3.83
CA LEU A 137 -4.15 17.25 -2.88
C LEU A 137 -4.91 18.58 -2.78
N PHE A 138 -5.31 19.17 -3.92
CA PHE A 138 -6.10 20.40 -3.92
C PHE A 138 -7.45 20.23 -3.22
N GLN A 139 -8.15 19.11 -3.45
CA GLN A 139 -9.43 18.83 -2.79
C GLN A 139 -9.26 18.65 -1.27
N CYS A 140 -8.22 17.93 -0.85
CA CYS A 140 -7.92 17.71 0.56
C CYS A 140 -7.54 19.01 1.29
N ALA A 141 -6.66 19.83 0.71
CA ALA A 141 -6.24 21.11 1.30
C ALA A 141 -7.38 22.13 1.43
N ASN A 142 -8.30 22.15 0.47
CA ASN A 142 -9.44 23.09 0.45
C ASN A 142 -10.72 22.52 1.10
N GLY A 143 -10.75 21.23 1.39
CA GLY A 143 -11.92 20.55 1.98
C GLY A 143 -12.19 20.96 3.44
N PRO A 144 -13.29 20.51 4.05
CA PRO A 144 -13.62 20.85 5.43
C PRO A 144 -12.89 19.99 6.48
N SER A 145 -12.32 18.83 6.09
CA SER A 145 -11.71 17.87 7.02
C SER A 145 -10.29 18.30 7.42
N PRO A 146 -10.02 18.63 8.70
CA PRO A 146 -8.68 19.01 9.16
C PRO A 146 -7.65 17.90 8.92
N HIS A 147 -8.07 16.66 9.11
CA HIS A 147 -7.26 15.46 8.91
C HIS A 147 -6.83 15.27 7.45
N LEU A 148 -7.70 15.60 6.48
CA LEU A 148 -7.34 15.55 5.06
C LEU A 148 -6.49 16.75 4.66
N LYS A 149 -6.67 17.91 5.30
CA LYS A 149 -5.75 19.04 5.11
C LYS A 149 -4.34 18.74 5.59
N GLU A 150 -4.20 18.03 6.70
CA GLU A 150 -2.88 17.57 7.19
C GLU A 150 -2.26 16.52 6.26
N ALA A 151 -3.10 15.71 5.60
CA ALA A 151 -2.66 14.67 4.68
C ALA A 151 -2.22 15.19 3.30
N ALA A 152 -2.60 16.43 2.94
CA ALA A 152 -2.29 17.09 1.67
C ALA A 152 -0.99 17.90 1.75
#